data_AF-A0A7R9DE27-F1
#
_entry.id   AF-A0A7R9DE27-F1
#
_cell.length_a   1.000
_cell.length_b   1.000
_cell.length_c   1.000
_cell.angle_alpha   90.00
_cell.angle_beta   90.00
_cell.angle_gamma   90.00
#
_symmetry.space_group_name_H-M   'P 1'
#
loop_
_entity.id
_entity.type
_entity.pdbx_description
1 polymer ?
#
loop_
_entity_poly.entity_id
_entity_poly.type
_entity_poly.pdbx_seq_one_letter_code
_entity_poly.pdbx_strand_id
1 'polypeptide(L)'
;VQLKGKVACDIGNHELMITDLVYHNILMDIQPAEIAALLSCLVFQQRTNIKPKLIDSLKKGTEIVTSIAREIMEQEKIHGLQQDSSGEFEKLNFGLTEVVYEWAQGKPFAQIMELTDVQEGIIVRCIQQLNETLRDVRDAAHIIGCPILKQKMEEASNAIKRDIVFAASLYT
;
A
#
# COMPACT_ATOMS: atom_id res chain seq x y z
N VAL A 1 -12.17 -24.36 -2.81
CA VAL A 1 -11.74 -22.99 -2.41
C VAL A 1 -11.79 -22.15 -3.67
N GLN A 2 -12.61 -21.08 -3.71
CA GLN A 2 -12.63 -20.17 -4.86
C GLN A 2 -11.29 -19.43 -4.98
N LEU A 3 -10.93 -18.95 -6.18
CA LEU A 3 -9.65 -18.27 -6.46
C LEU A 3 -9.31 -17.17 -5.43
N LYS A 4 -10.34 -16.43 -4.99
CA LYS A 4 -10.25 -15.42 -3.93
C LYS A 4 -9.69 -16.01 -2.63
N GLY A 5 -10.24 -17.11 -2.14
CA GLY A 5 -9.80 -17.73 -0.87
C GLY A 5 -8.40 -18.34 -0.91
N LYS A 6 -7.86 -18.68 -2.09
CA LYS A 6 -6.47 -19.17 -2.20
C LYS A 6 -5.45 -18.02 -2.13
N VAL A 7 -5.76 -16.92 -2.79
CA VAL A 7 -4.95 -15.69 -2.78
C VAL A 7 -4.90 -15.10 -1.38
N ALA A 8 -6.05 -15.14 -0.73
CA ALA A 8 -6.26 -14.60 0.58
C ALA A 8 -5.37 -15.34 1.64
N CYS A 9 -5.34 -16.68 1.62
CA CYS A 9 -4.50 -17.47 2.54
C CYS A 9 -2.99 -17.22 2.47
N ASP A 10 -2.48 -16.68 1.35
CA ASP A 10 -1.05 -16.39 1.17
C ASP A 10 -0.68 -14.96 1.63
N ILE A 11 -1.66 -14.13 1.98
CA ILE A 11 -1.50 -12.73 2.37
C ILE A 11 -1.72 -12.61 3.88
N GLY A 12 -0.69 -12.25 4.65
CA GLY A 12 -0.78 -12.14 6.11
C GLY A 12 -1.65 -10.97 6.60
N ASN A 13 -1.41 -9.75 6.10
CA ASN A 13 -2.10 -8.52 6.50
C ASN A 13 -2.86 -7.92 5.31
N HIS A 14 -4.04 -7.33 5.55
CA HIS A 14 -4.88 -6.68 4.52
C HIS A 14 -5.33 -7.61 3.37
N GLU A 15 -5.50 -8.90 3.69
CA GLU A 15 -5.93 -9.99 2.79
C GLU A 15 -7.11 -9.62 1.88
N LEU A 16 -8.19 -9.08 2.47
CA LEU A 16 -9.41 -8.71 1.74
C LEU A 16 -9.16 -7.53 0.78
N MET A 17 -8.48 -6.48 1.26
CA MET A 17 -8.15 -5.30 0.45
C MET A 17 -7.29 -5.68 -0.76
N ILE A 18 -6.22 -6.47 -0.54
CA ILE A 18 -5.32 -6.89 -1.62
C ILE A 18 -6.06 -7.78 -2.61
N THR A 19 -6.88 -8.71 -2.13
CA THR A 19 -7.65 -9.60 -3.00
C THR A 19 -8.61 -8.82 -3.91
N ASP A 20 -9.34 -7.84 -3.38
CA ASP A 20 -10.25 -7.01 -4.18
C ASP A 20 -9.49 -6.07 -5.13
N LEU A 21 -8.38 -5.46 -4.70
CA LEU A 21 -7.55 -4.62 -5.57
C LEU A 21 -7.01 -5.39 -6.79
N VAL A 22 -6.59 -6.64 -6.59
CA VAL A 22 -6.14 -7.51 -7.68
C VAL A 22 -7.32 -7.95 -8.55
N TYR A 23 -8.47 -8.29 -7.95
CA TYR A 23 -9.63 -8.79 -8.67
C TYR A 23 -10.29 -7.74 -9.58
N HIS A 24 -10.39 -6.49 -9.11
CA HIS A 24 -10.97 -5.39 -9.88
C HIS A 24 -10.01 -4.78 -10.90
N ASN A 25 -8.77 -5.31 -11.00
CA ASN A 25 -7.77 -4.88 -11.99
C ASN A 25 -7.44 -3.37 -11.95
N ILE A 26 -7.71 -2.70 -10.83
CA ILE A 26 -7.60 -1.24 -10.68
C ILE A 26 -6.17 -0.74 -10.89
N LEU A 27 -5.19 -1.58 -10.55
CA LEU A 27 -3.76 -1.24 -10.61
C LEU A 27 -3.17 -1.41 -12.03
N MET A 28 -3.92 -1.94 -13.01
CA MET A 28 -3.38 -2.24 -14.34
C MET A 28 -3.02 -0.99 -15.16
N ASP A 29 -3.68 0.14 -14.95
CA ASP A 29 -3.41 1.38 -15.70
C ASP A 29 -2.59 2.41 -14.91
N ILE A 30 -2.21 2.06 -13.68
CA ILE A 30 -1.51 2.96 -12.74
C ILE A 30 0.00 2.76 -12.86
N GLN A 31 0.79 3.85 -12.77
CA GLN A 31 2.25 3.75 -12.84
C GLN A 31 2.83 3.08 -11.58
N PRO A 32 3.96 2.35 -11.66
CA PRO A 32 4.52 1.66 -10.50
C PRO A 32 4.75 2.55 -9.26
N ALA A 33 5.21 3.79 -9.47
CA ALA A 33 5.38 4.77 -8.39
C ALA A 33 4.06 5.19 -7.74
N GLU A 34 3.00 5.33 -8.55
CA GLU A 34 1.66 5.65 -8.06
C GLU A 34 1.05 4.46 -7.30
N ILE A 35 1.31 3.22 -7.75
CA ILE A 35 0.90 2.00 -7.04
C ILE A 35 1.52 1.95 -5.65
N ALA A 36 2.84 2.15 -5.55
CA ALA A 36 3.55 2.17 -4.27
C ALA A 36 2.94 3.22 -3.33
N ALA A 37 2.67 4.43 -3.85
CA ALA A 37 2.05 5.52 -3.10
C ALA A 37 0.62 5.20 -2.61
N LEU A 38 -0.19 4.54 -3.43
CA LEU A 38 -1.55 4.16 -3.05
C LEU A 38 -1.55 3.06 -2.00
N LEU A 39 -0.70 2.03 -2.16
CA LEU A 39 -0.64 0.91 -1.23
C LEU A 39 0.00 1.28 0.11
N SER A 40 0.73 2.40 0.21
CA SER A 40 1.26 2.88 1.49
C SER A 40 0.18 3.15 2.52
N CYS A 41 -1.07 3.38 2.09
CA CYS A 41 -2.19 3.62 3.01
C CYS A 41 -2.60 2.40 3.83
N LEU A 42 -2.23 1.19 3.40
CA LEU A 42 -2.47 -0.05 4.13
C LEU A 42 -1.52 -0.15 5.34
N VAL A 43 -0.26 0.23 5.15
CA VAL A 43 0.80 0.04 6.14
C VAL A 43 1.04 1.25 7.03
N PHE A 44 0.71 2.46 6.58
CA PHE A 44 0.91 3.67 7.37
C PHE A 44 -0.18 3.82 8.43
N GLN A 45 0.20 3.87 9.71
CA GLN A 45 -0.75 3.94 10.84
C GLN A 45 -0.53 5.15 11.77
N GLN A 46 0.37 6.07 11.40
CA GLN A 46 0.71 7.22 12.25
C GLN A 46 -0.12 8.46 11.89
N ARG A 47 -0.25 9.39 12.83
CA ARG A 47 -0.91 10.67 12.59
C ARG A 47 0.08 11.66 11.99
N THR A 48 -0.39 12.46 11.04
CA THR A 48 0.34 13.59 10.45
C THR A 48 -0.60 14.78 10.38
N ASN A 49 -0.08 15.99 10.65
CA ASN A 49 -0.86 17.22 10.48
C ASN A 49 -0.70 17.82 9.09
N ILE A 50 0.28 17.33 8.32
CA ILE A 50 0.55 17.77 6.96
C ILE A 50 -0.34 16.98 5.99
N LYS A 51 -1.10 17.70 5.18
CA LYS A 51 -1.89 17.09 4.12
C LYS A 51 -1.02 16.86 2.88
N PRO A 52 -0.98 15.64 2.33
CA PRO A 52 -0.20 15.34 1.14
C PRO A 52 -0.76 16.09 -0.08
N LYS A 53 0.13 16.61 -0.93
CA LYS A 53 -0.18 17.24 -2.21
C LYS A 53 -0.18 16.20 -3.32
N LEU A 54 -1.36 15.65 -3.58
CA LEU A 54 -1.52 14.59 -4.57
C LEU A 54 -1.74 15.16 -5.98
N ILE A 55 -1.14 14.52 -6.98
CA ILE A 55 -1.50 14.70 -8.39
C ILE A 55 -2.89 14.08 -8.68
N ASP A 56 -3.50 14.46 -9.79
CA ASP A 56 -4.90 14.08 -10.06
C ASP A 56 -5.12 12.58 -10.26
N SER A 57 -4.12 11.86 -10.79
CA SER A 57 -4.15 10.38 -10.87
C SER A 57 -4.18 9.74 -9.49
N LEU A 58 -3.34 10.21 -8.57
CA LEU A 58 -3.31 9.74 -7.18
C LEU A 58 -4.60 10.06 -6.45
N LYS A 59 -5.19 11.26 -6.62
CA LYS A 59 -6.50 11.58 -6.02
C LYS A 59 -7.57 10.56 -6.45
N LYS A 60 -7.68 10.31 -7.76
CA LYS A 60 -8.61 9.30 -8.29
C LYS A 60 -8.32 7.91 -7.72
N GLY A 61 -7.05 7.53 -7.64
CA GLY A 61 -6.63 6.27 -7.02
C GLY A 61 -7.07 6.17 -5.55
N THR A 62 -6.88 7.23 -4.76
CA THR A 62 -7.30 7.23 -3.35
C THR A 62 -8.81 7.10 -3.19
N GLU A 63 -9.61 7.72 -4.08
CA GLU A 63 -11.06 7.58 -4.08
C GLU A 63 -11.49 6.14 -4.37
N ILE A 64 -10.86 5.49 -5.35
CA ILE A 64 -11.13 4.09 -5.71
C ILE A 64 -10.75 3.14 -4.57
N VAL A 65 -9.55 3.29 -4.00
CA VAL A 65 -9.13 2.44 -2.86
C VAL A 65 -10.08 2.63 -1.67
N THR A 66 -10.52 3.86 -1.43
CA THR A 66 -11.49 4.16 -0.36
C THR A 66 -12.88 3.57 -0.64
N SER A 67 -13.33 3.53 -1.91
CA SER A 67 -14.63 2.94 -2.25
C SER A 67 -14.62 1.43 -2.02
N ILE A 68 -13.55 0.73 -2.41
CA ILE A 68 -13.40 -0.71 -2.15
C ILE A 68 -13.42 -1.00 -0.66
N ALA A 69 -12.64 -0.26 0.13
CA ALA A 69 -12.61 -0.45 1.58
C ALA A 69 -14.01 -0.26 2.19
N ARG A 70 -14.78 0.71 1.68
CA ARG A 70 -16.17 0.92 2.12
C ARG A 70 -17.09 -0.25 1.74
N GLU A 71 -16.95 -0.80 0.54
CA GLU A 71 -17.71 -1.97 0.12
C GLU A 71 -17.41 -3.19 0.98
N ILE A 72 -16.13 -3.45 1.27
CA ILE A 72 -15.69 -4.52 2.18
C ILE A 72 -16.31 -4.32 3.57
N MET A 73 -16.16 -3.13 4.16
CA MET A 73 -16.72 -2.80 5.47
C MET A 73 -18.24 -2.98 5.53
N GLU A 74 -18.96 -2.62 4.47
CA GLU A 74 -20.42 -2.81 4.41
C GLU A 74 -20.78 -4.30 4.33
N GLN A 75 -20.04 -5.10 3.56
CA GLN A 75 -20.25 -6.54 3.51
C GLN A 75 -19.97 -7.21 4.87
N GLU A 76 -18.89 -6.83 5.55
CA GLU A 76 -18.58 -7.33 6.90
C GLU A 76 -19.69 -7.01 7.89
N LYS A 77 -20.24 -5.79 7.81
CA LYS A 77 -21.37 -5.35 8.63
C LYS A 77 -22.63 -6.15 8.38
N ILE A 78 -22.99 -6.39 7.12
CA ILE A 78 -24.19 -7.18 6.75
C ILE A 78 -24.13 -8.59 7.35
N HIS A 79 -22.94 -9.18 7.40
CA HIS A 79 -22.73 -10.54 7.90
C HIS A 79 -22.45 -10.60 9.42
N GLY A 80 -22.59 -9.47 10.13
CA GLY A 80 -22.38 -9.42 11.58
C GLY A 80 -20.94 -9.67 12.01
N LEU A 81 -19.97 -9.46 11.11
CA LEU A 81 -18.54 -9.62 11.37
C LEU A 81 -17.90 -8.36 11.99
N GLN A 82 -18.70 -7.34 12.31
CA GLN A 82 -18.21 -6.19 13.07
C GLN A 82 -17.72 -6.66 14.43
N GLN A 83 -16.40 -6.75 14.58
CA GLN A 83 -15.79 -6.88 15.90
C GLN A 83 -16.19 -5.64 16.71
N ASP A 84 -16.91 -5.86 17.80
CA ASP A 84 -17.08 -4.91 18.89
C ASP A 84 -15.70 -4.59 19.50
N SER A 85 -14.94 -3.73 18.83
CA SER A 85 -13.77 -3.10 19.41
C SER A 85 -13.64 -1.70 18.84
N SER A 86 -13.89 -0.75 19.72
CA SER A 86 -13.37 0.60 19.67
C SER A 86 -12.00 0.71 18.97
N GLY A 87 -11.98 1.14 17.71
CA GLY A 87 -11.18 2.29 17.29
C GLY A 87 -9.98 2.12 16.36
N GLU A 88 -9.39 0.95 16.18
CA GLU A 88 -8.01 0.87 15.61
C GLU A 88 -7.76 -0.18 14.51
N PHE A 89 -8.76 -0.97 14.10
CA PHE A 89 -8.61 -1.79 12.90
C PHE A 89 -8.63 -0.91 11.63
N GLU A 90 -7.46 -0.84 10.99
CA GLU A 90 -7.26 -0.65 9.55
C GLU A 90 -7.96 0.54 8.89
N LYS A 91 -7.87 1.73 9.48
CA LYS A 91 -8.16 2.93 8.69
C LYS A 91 -7.03 3.15 7.69
N LEU A 92 -7.37 3.02 6.42
CA LEU A 92 -6.53 3.50 5.32
C LEU A 92 -6.04 4.91 5.65
N ASN A 93 -4.72 5.10 5.62
CA ASN A 93 -4.13 6.40 5.94
C ASN A 93 -3.22 6.87 4.82
N PHE A 94 -3.69 7.87 4.09
CA PHE A 94 -2.99 8.42 2.94
C PHE A 94 -1.91 9.46 3.31
N GLY A 95 -1.58 9.63 4.60
CA GLY A 95 -0.67 10.68 5.07
C GLY A 95 0.74 10.65 4.47
N LEU A 96 1.25 9.46 4.11
CA LEU A 96 2.55 9.32 3.44
C LEU A 96 2.47 9.09 1.92
N THR A 97 1.30 9.21 1.29
CA THR A 97 1.15 8.94 -0.15
C THR A 97 2.05 9.83 -1.01
N GLU A 98 2.16 11.13 -0.71
CA GLU A 98 3.08 12.03 -1.43
C GLU A 98 4.55 11.64 -1.22
N VAL A 99 4.94 11.37 0.04
CA VAL A 99 6.31 10.99 0.41
C VAL A 99 6.76 9.73 -0.34
N VAL A 100 5.91 8.70 -0.36
CA VAL A 100 6.20 7.42 -1.03
C VAL A 100 6.22 7.58 -2.55
N TYR A 101 5.30 8.37 -3.11
CA TYR A 101 5.32 8.68 -4.55
C TYR A 101 6.65 9.30 -4.97
N GLU A 102 7.08 10.34 -4.26
CA GLU A 102 8.31 11.07 -4.55
C GLU A 102 9.56 10.20 -4.32
N TRP A 103 9.52 9.33 -3.31
CA TRP A 103 10.55 8.33 -3.10
C TRP A 103 10.63 7.34 -4.28
N ALA A 104 9.51 6.82 -4.74
CA ALA A 104 9.48 5.89 -5.88
C ALA A 104 9.90 6.56 -7.21
N GLN A 105 9.73 7.89 -7.32
CA GLN A 105 10.25 8.69 -8.45
C GLN A 105 11.76 8.99 -8.37
N GLY A 106 12.45 8.55 -7.31
CA GLY A 106 13.89 8.70 -7.18
C GLY A 106 14.34 9.95 -6.44
N LYS A 107 13.45 10.71 -5.76
CA LYS A 107 13.89 11.87 -4.97
C LYS A 107 14.79 11.45 -3.80
N PRO A 108 15.85 12.22 -3.47
CA PRO A 108 16.70 11.93 -2.32
C PRO A 108 15.93 11.88 -1.01
N PHE A 109 16.37 11.05 -0.05
CA PHE A 109 15.67 10.85 1.22
C PHE A 109 15.50 12.18 1.97
N ALA A 110 16.54 13.03 1.95
CA ALA A 110 16.49 14.35 2.57
C ALA A 110 15.33 15.23 2.08
N GLN A 111 15.00 15.17 0.78
CA GLN A 111 13.92 16.00 0.22
C GLN A 111 12.54 15.47 0.58
N ILE A 112 12.36 14.16 0.65
CA ILE A 112 11.04 13.60 0.99
C ILE A 112 10.69 13.80 2.48
N MET A 113 11.69 13.95 3.35
CA MET A 113 11.49 14.28 4.77
C MET A 113 10.88 15.67 4.94
N GLU A 114 11.17 16.61 4.03
CA GLU A 114 10.62 17.97 4.08
C GLU A 114 9.12 18.03 3.73
N LEU A 115 8.56 16.94 3.18
CA LEU A 115 7.17 16.86 2.75
C LEU A 115 6.20 16.47 3.87
N THR A 116 6.71 16.05 5.03
CA THR A 116 5.88 15.53 6.14
C THR A 116 6.46 15.90 7.51
N ASP A 117 5.61 15.91 8.55
CA ASP A 117 6.01 16.06 9.96
C ASP A 117 6.31 14.70 10.62
N VAL A 118 6.25 13.61 9.86
CA VAL A 118 6.51 12.24 10.33
C VAL A 118 8.02 12.00 10.50
N GLN A 119 8.40 11.39 11.62
CA GLN A 119 9.81 11.06 11.92
C GLN A 119 10.41 10.08 10.90
N GLU A 120 11.70 10.25 10.62
CA GLU A 120 12.45 9.53 9.59
C GLU A 120 12.40 8.02 9.78
N GLY A 121 12.55 7.54 11.02
CA GLY A 121 12.49 6.11 11.34
C GLY A 121 11.11 5.49 11.05
N ILE A 122 10.04 6.28 11.14
CA ILE A 122 8.68 5.86 10.78
C ILE A 122 8.55 5.77 9.26
N ILE A 123 9.09 6.74 8.52
CA ILE A 123 9.11 6.73 7.05
C ILE A 123 9.85 5.47 6.55
N VAL A 124 11.05 5.20 7.08
CA VAL A 124 11.84 4.01 6.72
C VAL A 124 11.06 2.73 6.97
N ARG A 125 10.48 2.58 8.18
CA ARG A 125 9.67 1.40 8.53
C ARG A 125 8.46 1.23 7.61
N CYS A 126 7.77 2.33 7.29
CA CYS A 126 6.63 2.32 6.39
C CYS A 126 7.02 1.83 5.00
N ILE A 127 8.16 2.27 4.45
CA ILE A 127 8.61 1.84 3.12
C ILE A 127 9.07 0.37 3.13
N GLN A 128 9.70 -0.09 4.22
CA GLN A 128 10.07 -1.50 4.37
C GLN A 128 8.84 -2.42 4.42
N GLN A 129 7.82 -2.04 5.21
CA GLN A 129 6.56 -2.78 5.30
C GLN A 129 5.78 -2.73 3.98
N LEU A 130 5.76 -1.57 3.29
CA LEU A 130 5.19 -1.45 1.95
C LEU A 130 5.86 -2.41 0.97
N ASN A 131 7.17 -2.61 1.06
CA ASN A 131 7.89 -3.55 0.20
C ASN A 131 7.52 -5.02 0.50
N GLU A 132 7.07 -5.35 1.71
CA GLU A 132 6.45 -6.64 2.00
C GLU A 132 5.08 -6.74 1.32
N THR A 133 4.22 -5.74 1.51
CA THR A 133 2.89 -5.69 0.87
C THR A 133 2.95 -5.77 -0.65
N LEU A 134 3.91 -5.11 -1.31
CA LEU A 134 4.10 -5.21 -2.76
C LEU A 134 4.49 -6.63 -3.20
N ARG A 135 5.26 -7.36 -2.38
CA ARG A 135 5.60 -8.76 -2.66
C ARG A 135 4.38 -9.67 -2.49
N ASP A 136 3.57 -9.44 -1.46
CA ASP A 136 2.33 -10.19 -1.26
C ASP A 136 1.36 -9.99 -2.44
N VAL A 137 1.19 -8.75 -2.90
CA VAL A 137 0.36 -8.43 -4.09
C VAL A 137 0.93 -9.04 -5.36
N ARG A 138 2.26 -9.06 -5.52
CA ARG A 138 2.93 -9.71 -6.66
C ARG A 138 2.64 -11.22 -6.69
N ASP A 139 2.73 -11.87 -5.53
CA ASP A 139 2.55 -13.31 -5.41
C ASP A 139 1.07 -13.68 -5.61
N ALA A 140 0.14 -12.87 -5.08
CA ALA A 140 -1.28 -12.93 -5.39
C ALA A 140 -1.58 -12.79 -6.90
N ALA A 141 -0.97 -11.80 -7.56
CA ALA A 141 -1.12 -11.58 -8.99
C ALA A 141 -0.60 -12.78 -9.82
N HIS A 142 0.48 -13.41 -9.36
CA HIS A 142 1.01 -14.62 -9.99
C HIS A 142 0.02 -15.80 -9.89
N ILE A 143 -0.59 -16.01 -8.73
CA ILE A 143 -1.58 -17.08 -8.50
C ILE A 143 -2.83 -16.88 -9.35
N ILE A 144 -3.28 -15.63 -9.50
CA ILE A 144 -4.45 -15.27 -10.33
C ILE A 144 -4.15 -15.38 -11.84
N GLY A 145 -2.87 -15.36 -12.22
CA GLY A 145 -2.44 -15.39 -13.62
C GLY A 145 -2.48 -14.01 -14.28
N CYS A 146 -2.22 -12.94 -13.53
CA CYS A 146 -2.10 -11.58 -14.06
C CYS A 146 -0.62 -11.14 -14.16
N PRO A 147 0.06 -11.42 -15.29
CA PRO A 147 1.49 -11.16 -15.45
C PRO A 147 1.83 -9.65 -15.46
N ILE A 148 0.92 -8.82 -16.00
CA ILE A 148 1.09 -7.36 -16.04
C ILE A 148 1.15 -6.80 -14.62
N LEU A 149 0.22 -7.22 -13.76
CA LEU A 149 0.17 -6.75 -12.38
C LEU A 149 1.39 -7.24 -11.59
N LYS A 150 1.79 -8.50 -11.79
CA LYS A 150 3.01 -9.04 -11.21
C LYS A 150 4.24 -8.18 -11.55
N GLN A 151 4.42 -7.88 -12.84
CA GLN A 151 5.53 -7.05 -13.31
C GLN A 151 5.49 -5.65 -12.69
N LYS A 152 4.32 -5.01 -12.64
CA LYS A 152 4.17 -3.69 -12.01
C LYS A 152 4.52 -3.69 -10.53
N MET A 153 4.16 -4.74 -9.79
CA MET A 153 4.53 -4.86 -8.38
C MET A 153 6.05 -5.04 -8.20
N GLU A 154 6.69 -5.80 -9.10
CA GLU A 154 8.17 -5.93 -9.11
C GLU A 154 8.85 -4.59 -9.40
N GLU A 155 8.37 -3.85 -10.39
CA GLU A 155 8.87 -2.50 -10.72
C GLU A 155 8.69 -1.52 -9.55
N ALA A 156 7.51 -1.52 -8.91
CA ALA A 156 7.22 -0.68 -7.75
C ALA A 156 8.13 -1.03 -6.55
N SER A 157 8.33 -2.32 -6.28
CA SER A 157 9.22 -2.83 -5.24
C SER A 157 10.67 -2.39 -5.48
N ASN A 158 11.16 -2.51 -6.71
CA ASN A 158 12.51 -2.08 -7.07
C ASN A 158 12.68 -0.56 -6.96
N ALA A 159 11.66 0.24 -7.30
CA ALA A 159 11.71 1.69 -7.22
C ALA A 159 11.87 2.21 -5.78
N ILE A 160 11.26 1.54 -4.80
CA ILE A 160 11.35 1.94 -3.39
C ILE A 160 12.53 1.31 -2.64
N LYS A 161 13.10 0.20 -3.16
CA LYS A 161 14.17 -0.56 -2.54
C LYS A 161 15.56 0.03 -2.83
N ARG A 162 15.86 1.18 -2.23
CA ARG A 162 17.15 1.88 -2.42
C ARG A 162 17.65 2.60 -1.17
N ASP A 163 18.94 2.93 -1.22
CA ASP A 163 19.65 3.80 -0.28
C ASP A 163 19.41 3.47 1.22
N ILE A 164 19.27 4.51 2.04
CA ILE A 164 19.18 4.46 3.51
C ILE A 164 18.03 3.59 4.03
N VAL A 165 16.96 3.44 3.26
CA VAL A 165 15.79 2.66 3.66
C VAL A 165 16.11 1.16 3.73
N PHE A 166 17.07 0.69 2.94
CA PHE A 166 17.47 -0.72 2.86
C PHE A 166 18.96 -0.93 3.11
N ALA A 167 19.62 0.02 3.79
CA ALA A 167 21.00 -0.15 4.22
C ALA A 167 21.13 -1.34 5.18
N ALA A 168 22.24 -2.09 5.06
CA ALA A 168 22.49 -3.21 5.94
C ALA A 168 22.58 -2.76 7.40
N SER A 169 22.01 -3.57 8.31
CA SER A 169 22.13 -3.32 9.74
C SER A 169 23.61 -3.31 10.15
N LEU A 170 23.96 -2.44 11.10
CA LEU A 170 25.31 -2.39 11.67
C LEU A 170 25.60 -3.57 12.62
N TYR A 171 24.59 -4.39 12.93
CA TYR A 171 24.69 -5.57 13.81
C TYR A 171 24.77 -6.91 13.05
N THR A 172 25.03 -6.86 11.74
CA THR A 172 25.30 -8.06 10.92
C THR A 172 26.77 -8.43 11.01
#